data_AF-A0A388P8T0-F1
#
_entry.id   AF-A0A388P8T0-F1
#
_cell.length_a   1.000
_cell.length_b   1.000
_cell.length_c   1.000
_cell.angle_alpha   90.00
_cell.angle_beta   90.00
_cell.angle_gamma   90.00
#
_symmetry.space_group_name_H-M   'P 1'
#
loop_
_entity.id
_entity.type
_entity.pdbx_description
1 polymer ?
#
loop_
_entity_poly.entity_id
_entity_poly.type
_entity_poly.pdbx_seq_one_letter_code
_entity_poly.pdbx_strand_id
1 'polypeptide(L)'
;MRFAPILLCWSLLCVAAEPARKLKVFILAGQSNMEGQSVVDLTGRDYNEGKGTLVEVMARPGNAERYAHLRDKDGKWVVRQDVWVRYQREKQPLLVGGLSVGYAVYGGKHHFGPEFQFGHVVGEAYRDQVLLIKTAWGGKSLYRDFRPPSAGGVVGPYYTKMVAEVRAALANLKKDFPAYDGSPVELAGFVWYQGWNDGVNPKTAVPEYEQNLAHLIRDVRKEFGEPKLPVIVGELTGAWVDAPKEWTALRKAQANVAEYPEFKNNVVFVPTRDFVRKAEDSPNPSHGHHEFGNAETYFLVGDALGKAAVQMAGRDRQVRDIRGWTLRIDERLIARDPAMVEKAVGLLDKHLETIVRLVPAKAVAELKKTTLNFTLPYPGVRPTAEYHGGLEWVKQSGREIALAKSVEFTMIDRLEAETKRMPVVVLHELAHAFHDKVVPGGYQNRDILGAYQKAKASGTYDAVKRWTGEKLVDKPAKAYAMNNQMEYFAESTESYFDRNDFEPFNRAELLAKDPAMLKVVEKIWGIAEK
;
A
#
# COMPACT_ATOMS: atom_id res chain seq x y z
N MET A 1 44.41 -48.33 0.16
CA MET A 1 43.77 -47.00 0.36
C MET A 1 43.02 -46.64 -0.91
N ARG A 2 41.68 -46.64 -0.88
CA ARG A 2 40.82 -46.25 -2.01
C ARG A 2 40.45 -44.78 -1.82
N PHE A 3 40.93 -43.91 -2.71
CA PHE A 3 40.51 -42.51 -2.74
C PHE A 3 39.13 -42.44 -3.40
N ALA A 4 38.12 -42.04 -2.64
CA ALA A 4 36.82 -41.65 -3.17
C ALA A 4 36.92 -40.21 -3.71
N PRO A 5 36.44 -39.92 -4.94
CA PRO A 5 36.42 -38.56 -5.44
C PRO A 5 35.29 -37.79 -4.74
N ILE A 6 35.66 -36.75 -4.02
CA ILE A 6 34.73 -35.75 -3.49
C ILE A 6 34.21 -34.96 -4.70
N LEU A 7 32.94 -35.21 -5.09
CA LEU A 7 32.21 -34.33 -5.99
C LEU A 7 31.93 -33.02 -5.24
N LEU A 8 32.74 -32.00 -5.51
CA LEU A 8 32.41 -30.62 -5.20
C LEU A 8 31.25 -30.21 -6.11
N CYS A 9 30.01 -30.28 -5.61
CA CYS A 9 28.88 -29.57 -6.20
C CYS A 9 29.16 -28.07 -6.07
N TRP A 10 29.64 -27.46 -7.15
CA TRP A 10 29.60 -26.01 -7.31
C TRP A 10 28.13 -25.63 -7.48
N SER A 11 27.49 -25.19 -6.40
CA SER A 11 26.24 -24.44 -6.49
C SER A 11 26.54 -23.18 -7.28
N LEU A 12 26.22 -23.20 -8.57
CA LEU A 12 26.12 -22.00 -9.39
C LEU A 12 25.17 -21.05 -8.65
N LEU A 13 25.75 -20.01 -8.05
CA LEU A 13 25.02 -18.80 -7.67
C LEU A 13 24.44 -18.24 -8.96
N CYS A 14 23.25 -18.69 -9.33
CA CYS A 14 22.41 -17.95 -10.26
C CYS A 14 22.07 -16.64 -9.56
N VAL A 15 22.90 -15.62 -9.75
CA VAL A 15 22.49 -14.24 -9.58
C VAL A 15 21.35 -14.07 -10.58
N ALA A 16 20.12 -14.17 -10.10
CA ALA A 16 18.95 -13.96 -10.93
C ALA A 16 19.12 -12.57 -11.56
N ALA A 17 19.18 -12.52 -12.88
CA ALA A 17 19.31 -11.27 -13.62
C ALA A 17 18.23 -10.31 -13.12
N GLU A 18 18.64 -9.08 -12.85
CA GLU A 18 17.73 -8.05 -12.35
C GLU A 18 16.57 -7.92 -13.34
N PRO A 19 15.30 -8.05 -12.90
CA PRO A 19 14.16 -7.96 -13.81
C PRO A 19 14.18 -6.62 -14.56
N ALA A 20 13.79 -6.68 -15.83
CA ALA A 20 13.84 -5.52 -16.72
C ALA A 20 12.95 -4.41 -16.17
N ARG A 21 13.53 -3.20 -16.07
CA ARG A 21 12.80 -2.00 -15.65
C ARG A 21 11.67 -1.67 -16.62
N LYS A 22 10.65 -1.02 -16.11
CA LYS A 22 9.54 -0.46 -16.89
C LYS A 22 9.40 1.04 -16.62
N LEU A 23 8.63 1.72 -17.45
CA LEU A 23 8.10 3.05 -17.13
C LEU A 23 6.67 2.90 -16.63
N LYS A 24 6.44 3.17 -15.35
CA LYS A 24 5.10 3.16 -14.75
C LYS A 24 4.36 4.46 -15.08
N VAL A 25 3.27 4.36 -15.83
CA VAL A 25 2.48 5.52 -16.24
C VAL A 25 1.17 5.59 -15.45
N PHE A 26 0.92 6.72 -14.81
CA PHE A 26 -0.35 7.06 -14.18
C PHE A 26 -1.04 8.19 -14.93
N ILE A 27 -2.30 7.98 -15.32
CA ILE A 27 -3.13 9.04 -15.89
C ILE A 27 -3.89 9.71 -14.75
N LEU A 28 -3.67 11.01 -14.56
CA LEU A 28 -4.33 11.83 -13.54
C LEU A 28 -5.38 12.69 -14.24
N ALA A 29 -6.62 12.21 -14.26
CA ALA A 29 -7.73 12.80 -15.00
C ALA A 29 -8.75 13.45 -14.06
N GLY A 30 -9.39 14.52 -14.54
CA GLY A 30 -10.48 15.14 -13.81
C GLY A 30 -10.70 16.60 -14.16
N GLN A 31 -11.15 17.38 -13.18
CA GLN A 31 -11.41 18.81 -13.36
C GLN A 31 -10.47 19.69 -12.53
N SER A 32 -10.91 20.90 -12.19
CA SER A 32 -10.15 21.93 -11.45
C SER A 32 -9.37 21.46 -10.22
N ASN A 33 -9.92 20.54 -9.42
CA ASN A 33 -9.22 20.05 -8.23
C ASN A 33 -8.11 19.05 -8.59
N MET A 34 -8.20 18.36 -9.75
CA MET A 34 -7.06 17.64 -10.31
C MET A 34 -6.07 18.58 -11.02
N GLU A 35 -6.53 19.71 -11.58
CA GLU A 35 -5.62 20.70 -12.16
C GLU A 35 -4.63 21.24 -11.13
N GLY A 36 -5.10 21.44 -9.89
CA GLY A 36 -4.30 21.94 -8.77
C GLY A 36 -4.55 23.41 -8.49
N GLN A 37 -5.06 23.69 -7.29
CA GLN A 37 -5.43 25.03 -6.81
C GLN A 37 -4.76 25.38 -5.48
N SER A 38 -3.97 24.47 -4.92
CA SER A 38 -3.35 24.68 -3.62
C SER A 38 -2.22 25.67 -3.71
N VAL A 39 -2.15 26.54 -2.71
CA VAL A 39 -1.16 27.61 -2.65
C VAL A 39 0.10 27.13 -1.91
N VAL A 40 1.26 27.34 -2.52
CA VAL A 40 2.55 26.94 -1.97
C VAL A 40 3.03 27.93 -0.92
N ASP A 41 3.08 29.22 -1.27
CA ASP A 41 3.83 30.23 -0.51
C ASP A 41 3.27 31.66 -0.62
N LEU A 42 2.18 31.89 -1.35
CA LEU A 42 1.62 33.25 -1.53
C LEU A 42 0.95 33.76 -0.24
N THR A 43 1.25 35.01 0.12
CA THR A 43 0.77 35.66 1.36
C THR A 43 0.08 37.00 1.05
N GLY A 44 -0.32 37.71 2.10
CA GLY A 44 -1.07 38.97 2.02
C GLY A 44 -2.58 38.76 2.01
N ARG A 45 -3.32 39.87 1.97
CA ARG A 45 -4.79 39.90 2.13
C ARG A 45 -5.52 38.98 1.15
N ASP A 46 -5.04 38.91 -0.10
CA ASP A 46 -5.66 38.10 -1.15
C ASP A 46 -5.49 36.59 -0.94
N TYR A 47 -4.56 36.18 -0.06
CA TYR A 47 -4.28 34.80 0.31
C TYR A 47 -4.45 34.57 1.82
N ASN A 48 -5.34 35.33 2.46
CA ASN A 48 -5.64 35.21 3.91
C ASN A 48 -4.38 35.23 4.78
N GLU A 49 -3.47 36.15 4.47
CA GLU A 49 -2.17 36.33 5.14
C GLU A 49 -1.28 35.07 5.11
N GLY A 50 -1.49 34.19 4.12
CA GLY A 50 -0.71 32.96 3.92
C GLY A 50 -1.20 31.75 4.74
N LYS A 51 -2.34 31.85 5.44
CA LYS A 51 -2.90 30.73 6.19
C LYS A 51 -3.21 29.55 5.28
N GLY A 52 -2.78 28.35 5.68
CA GLY A 52 -3.08 27.12 4.94
C GLY A 52 -2.29 26.97 3.64
N THR A 53 -1.29 27.82 3.40
CA THR A 53 -0.28 27.60 2.35
C THR A 53 0.66 26.46 2.75
N LEU A 54 1.34 25.84 1.77
CA LEU A 54 2.25 24.73 2.07
C LEU A 54 3.38 25.17 3.01
N VAL A 55 3.98 26.35 2.79
CA VAL A 55 5.03 26.91 3.66
C VAL A 55 4.52 27.08 5.08
N GLU A 56 3.32 27.64 5.27
CA GLU A 56 2.77 27.87 6.61
C GLU A 56 2.41 26.55 7.30
N VAL A 57 1.75 25.61 6.61
CA VAL A 57 1.39 24.30 7.15
C VAL A 57 2.63 23.51 7.58
N MET A 58 3.71 23.55 6.80
CA MET A 58 4.97 22.89 7.13
C MET A 58 5.62 23.46 8.40
N ALA A 59 5.43 24.74 8.68
CA ALA A 59 5.99 25.41 9.86
C ALA A 59 5.18 25.14 11.14
N ARG A 60 3.96 24.58 11.05
CA ARG A 60 3.13 24.28 12.23
C ARG A 60 3.78 23.19 13.10
N PRO A 61 3.68 23.30 14.45
CA PRO A 61 4.16 22.24 15.35
C PRO A 61 3.55 20.88 15.00
N GLY A 62 4.37 19.83 14.99
CA GLY A 62 3.95 18.44 14.70
C GLY A 62 3.94 18.05 13.21
N ASN A 63 4.17 18.99 12.29
CA ASN A 63 4.13 18.71 10.84
C ASN A 63 5.50 18.39 10.21
N ALA A 64 6.60 18.59 10.94
CA ALA A 64 7.96 18.49 10.39
C ALA A 64 8.24 17.16 9.66
N GLU A 65 7.88 16.02 10.27
CA GLU A 65 8.14 14.70 9.70
C GLU A 65 7.33 14.45 8.42
N ARG A 66 6.04 14.83 8.40
CA ARG A 66 5.13 14.57 7.27
C ARG A 66 5.60 15.23 5.96
N TYR A 67 6.23 16.39 6.05
CA TYR A 67 6.63 17.19 4.90
C TYR A 67 8.14 17.28 4.70
N ALA A 68 8.93 16.55 5.50
CA ALA A 68 10.39 16.64 5.49
C ALA A 68 10.99 16.37 4.10
N HIS A 69 10.39 15.47 3.32
CA HIS A 69 10.85 15.10 1.98
C HIS A 69 10.62 16.18 0.91
N LEU A 70 9.87 17.24 1.20
CA LEU A 70 9.55 18.28 0.22
C LEU A 70 10.67 19.32 0.05
N ARG A 71 11.55 19.45 1.04
CA ARG A 71 12.66 20.41 1.04
C ARG A 71 14.00 19.68 1.14
N ASP A 72 14.98 20.14 0.38
CA ASP A 72 16.36 19.65 0.53
C ASP A 72 17.05 20.27 1.76
N LYS A 73 18.28 19.84 2.01
CA LYS A 73 19.12 20.34 3.11
C LYS A 73 19.39 21.85 3.07
N ASP A 74 19.25 22.48 1.91
CA ASP A 74 19.46 23.91 1.69
C ASP A 74 18.13 24.68 1.73
N GLY A 75 17.03 24.00 2.08
CA GLY A 75 15.70 24.57 2.19
C GLY A 75 15.03 24.84 0.85
N LYS A 76 15.50 24.29 -0.28
CA LYS A 76 14.86 24.44 -1.60
C LYS A 76 13.85 23.32 -1.84
N TRP A 77 12.84 23.58 -2.67
CA TRP A 77 11.89 22.55 -3.10
C TRP A 77 12.62 21.42 -3.83
N VAL A 78 12.42 20.18 -3.37
CA VAL A 78 12.95 18.99 -4.02
C VAL A 78 12.35 18.85 -5.42
N VAL A 79 13.18 18.41 -6.36
CA VAL A 79 12.75 17.97 -7.69
C VAL A 79 13.14 16.51 -7.84
N ARG A 80 12.15 15.61 -7.89
CA ARG A 80 12.42 14.20 -8.18
C ARG A 80 12.76 14.03 -9.66
N GLN A 81 13.81 13.28 -9.95
CA GLN A 81 14.27 13.01 -11.31
C GLN A 81 13.78 11.66 -11.84
N ASP A 82 13.31 10.80 -10.94
CA ASP A 82 12.76 9.47 -11.18
C ASP A 82 11.22 9.47 -11.33
N VAL A 83 10.57 10.59 -10.99
CA VAL A 83 9.14 10.83 -11.24
C VAL A 83 8.99 12.04 -12.13
N TRP A 84 8.31 11.87 -13.24
CA TRP A 84 8.04 12.91 -14.22
C TRP A 84 6.57 13.31 -14.25
N VAL A 85 6.31 14.57 -14.61
CA VAL A 85 4.97 15.09 -14.82
C VAL A 85 4.88 15.70 -16.21
N ARG A 86 3.81 15.36 -16.92
CA ARG A 86 3.40 16.01 -18.17
C ARG A 86 2.00 16.58 -18.02
N TYR A 87 1.82 17.86 -18.29
CA TYR A 87 0.53 18.52 -18.20
C TYR A 87 0.31 19.55 -19.31
N GLN A 88 -0.57 19.21 -20.26
CA GLN A 88 -1.01 20.12 -21.32
C GLN A 88 -2.26 20.89 -20.88
N ARG A 89 -2.01 22.08 -20.33
CA ARG A 89 -3.07 23.02 -19.94
C ARG A 89 -3.78 23.60 -21.17
N GLU A 90 -5.03 23.99 -20.99
CA GLU A 90 -5.83 24.51 -22.11
C GLU A 90 -5.29 25.85 -22.61
N LYS A 91 -4.90 25.90 -23.89
CA LYS A 91 -4.36 27.10 -24.56
C LYS A 91 -3.16 27.71 -23.82
N GLN A 92 -2.35 26.87 -23.18
CA GLN A 92 -1.17 27.27 -22.41
C GLN A 92 0.03 26.40 -22.81
N PRO A 93 1.26 26.85 -22.54
CA PRO A 93 2.45 26.03 -22.77
C PRO A 93 2.40 24.70 -21.99
N LEU A 94 2.94 23.65 -22.61
CA LEU A 94 3.14 22.33 -22.00
C LEU A 94 4.02 22.45 -20.76
N LEU A 95 3.59 21.88 -19.65
CA LEU A 95 4.44 21.67 -18.48
C LEU A 95 5.01 20.25 -18.52
N VAL A 96 6.34 20.14 -18.44
CA VAL A 96 7.06 18.87 -18.54
C VAL A 96 8.33 18.92 -17.69
N GLY A 97 8.60 17.86 -16.93
CA GLY A 97 9.84 17.71 -16.19
C GLY A 97 9.72 16.79 -14.96
N GLY A 98 10.73 16.86 -14.09
CA GLY A 98 10.74 16.18 -12.79
C GLY A 98 9.67 16.70 -11.84
N LEU A 99 9.13 15.82 -11.00
CA LEU A 99 8.09 16.14 -10.02
C LEU A 99 8.59 17.17 -9.00
N SER A 100 7.83 18.26 -8.87
CA SER A 100 7.99 19.32 -7.87
C SER A 100 6.68 20.11 -7.78
N VAL A 101 6.64 21.19 -7.00
CA VAL A 101 5.57 22.19 -7.11
C VAL A 101 5.58 22.87 -8.49
N GLY A 102 4.43 23.38 -8.93
CA GLY A 102 4.31 24.15 -10.18
C GLY A 102 3.66 23.41 -11.36
N TYR A 103 3.16 22.19 -11.18
CA TYR A 103 2.33 21.49 -12.18
C TYR A 103 0.82 21.76 -12.01
N ALA A 104 0.48 22.95 -11.50
CA ALA A 104 -0.89 23.43 -11.30
C ALA A 104 -1.49 24.05 -12.57
N VAL A 105 -2.75 24.50 -12.51
CA VAL A 105 -3.37 25.28 -13.62
C VAL A 105 -2.64 26.60 -13.89
N TYR A 106 -2.03 27.19 -12.86
CA TYR A 106 -1.31 28.46 -12.93
C TYR A 106 0.12 28.30 -13.45
N GLY A 107 0.71 29.39 -13.97
CA GLY A 107 2.14 29.44 -14.24
C GLY A 107 2.97 29.60 -12.97
N GLY A 108 4.25 29.24 -13.02
CA GLY A 108 5.19 29.38 -11.90
C GLY A 108 5.13 28.24 -10.88
N LYS A 109 5.76 28.44 -9.73
CA LYS A 109 5.95 27.43 -8.67
C LYS A 109 5.16 27.71 -7.39
N HIS A 110 4.13 28.53 -7.50
CA HIS A 110 3.32 29.01 -6.36
C HIS A 110 2.09 28.15 -6.10
N HIS A 111 1.82 27.16 -6.94
CA HIS A 111 0.67 26.28 -6.79
C HIS A 111 1.02 24.83 -7.12
N PHE A 112 0.22 23.92 -6.59
CA PHE A 112 0.29 22.49 -6.89
C PHE A 112 -1.10 21.85 -6.84
N GLY A 113 -1.23 20.65 -7.37
CA GLY A 113 -2.40 19.80 -7.20
C GLY A 113 -2.09 18.48 -6.52
N PRO A 114 -3.04 17.53 -6.50
CA PRO A 114 -2.85 16.24 -5.85
C PRO A 114 -1.68 15.45 -6.47
N GLU A 115 -1.26 15.76 -7.70
CA GLU A 115 -0.11 15.14 -8.36
C GLU A 115 1.16 15.23 -7.52
N PHE A 116 1.32 16.28 -6.72
CA PHE A 116 2.58 16.53 -6.05
C PHE A 116 2.87 15.44 -5.02
N GLN A 117 1.98 15.25 -4.06
CA GLN A 117 2.15 14.19 -3.06
C GLN A 117 1.83 12.81 -3.63
N PHE A 118 0.89 12.69 -4.59
CA PHE A 118 0.67 11.44 -5.31
C PHE A 118 1.98 10.91 -5.91
N GLY A 119 2.69 11.77 -6.64
CA GLY A 119 3.96 11.45 -7.28
C GLY A 119 5.05 11.04 -6.31
N HIS A 120 5.11 11.67 -5.13
CA HIS A 120 6.01 11.23 -4.07
C HIS A 120 5.65 9.82 -3.59
N VAL A 121 4.38 9.53 -3.32
CA VAL A 121 3.95 8.21 -2.84
C VAL A 121 4.25 7.11 -3.86
N VAL A 122 3.88 7.30 -5.13
CA VAL A 122 4.13 6.27 -6.16
C VAL A 122 5.62 6.15 -6.47
N GLY A 123 6.36 7.26 -6.55
CA GLY A 123 7.79 7.21 -6.81
C GLY A 123 8.58 6.56 -5.67
N GLU A 124 8.12 6.65 -4.42
CA GLU A 124 8.74 5.88 -3.34
C GLU A 124 8.44 4.39 -3.49
N ALA A 125 7.26 4.02 -3.97
CA ALA A 125 6.78 2.64 -4.02
C ALA A 125 7.39 1.78 -5.13
N TYR A 126 7.80 2.38 -6.25
CA TYR A 126 8.36 1.67 -7.40
C TYR A 126 9.88 1.85 -7.48
N ARG A 127 10.57 0.86 -8.03
CA ARG A 127 11.97 1.02 -8.43
C ARG A 127 12.08 1.68 -9.81
N ASP A 128 11.04 1.47 -10.62
CA ASP A 128 10.89 1.97 -11.97
C ASP A 128 10.76 3.49 -12.05
N GLN A 129 11.07 4.05 -13.22
CA GLN A 129 10.72 5.44 -13.52
C GLN A 129 9.20 5.58 -13.53
N VAL A 130 8.69 6.72 -13.07
CA VAL A 130 7.26 7.01 -13.03
C VAL A 130 6.94 8.22 -13.91
N LEU A 131 5.88 8.14 -14.71
CA LEU A 131 5.31 9.26 -15.45
C LEU A 131 3.87 9.52 -15.00
N LEU A 132 3.61 10.75 -14.58
CA LEU A 132 2.27 11.28 -14.33
C LEU A 132 1.80 12.08 -15.56
N ILE A 133 0.73 11.61 -16.21
CA ILE A 133 0.09 12.34 -17.32
C ILE A 133 -1.17 13.02 -16.78
N LYS A 134 -1.11 14.34 -16.60
CA LYS A 134 -2.28 15.12 -16.17
C LYS A 134 -3.18 15.45 -17.36
N THR A 135 -4.44 15.03 -17.25
CA THR A 135 -5.52 15.29 -18.21
C THR A 135 -6.71 15.91 -17.47
N ALA A 136 -6.44 17.07 -16.88
CA ALA A 136 -7.39 17.80 -16.07
C ALA A 136 -7.69 19.16 -16.66
N TRP A 137 -8.97 19.56 -16.65
CA TRP A 137 -9.40 20.88 -17.13
C TRP A 137 -10.57 21.41 -16.29
N GLY A 138 -10.50 22.68 -15.89
CA GLY A 138 -11.50 23.31 -15.03
C GLY A 138 -12.90 23.40 -15.65
N GLY A 139 -13.94 23.28 -14.83
CA GLY A 139 -15.32 23.50 -15.26
C GLY A 139 -15.91 22.42 -16.17
N LYS A 140 -15.41 21.19 -16.10
CA LYS A 140 -15.82 20.06 -16.95
C LYS A 140 -16.61 19.01 -16.18
N SER A 141 -17.72 18.58 -16.77
CA SER A 141 -18.61 17.54 -16.27
C SER A 141 -18.33 16.19 -16.89
N LEU A 142 -18.61 15.11 -16.16
CA LEU A 142 -18.67 13.76 -16.71
C LEU A 142 -19.91 13.58 -17.59
N TYR A 143 -21.02 14.21 -17.22
CA TYR A 143 -22.27 14.20 -17.95
C TYR A 143 -22.14 14.59 -19.44
N ARG A 144 -21.35 15.64 -19.74
CA ARG A 144 -21.20 16.18 -21.10
C ARG A 144 -19.76 16.18 -21.60
N ASP A 145 -18.83 16.74 -20.82
CA ASP A 145 -17.52 17.13 -21.34
C ASP A 145 -16.57 15.93 -21.43
N PHE A 146 -16.59 15.07 -20.40
CA PHE A 146 -15.89 13.79 -20.35
C PHE A 146 -16.79 12.60 -20.70
N ARG A 147 -17.95 12.84 -21.32
CA ARG A 147 -18.92 11.78 -21.63
C ARG A 147 -18.26 10.70 -22.51
N PRO A 148 -18.15 9.46 -22.01
CA PRO A 148 -17.44 8.40 -22.73
C PRO A 148 -18.31 7.79 -23.84
N PRO A 149 -17.72 7.23 -24.91
CA PRO A 149 -18.47 6.73 -26.07
C PRO A 149 -19.55 5.69 -25.74
N SER A 150 -19.28 4.77 -24.82
CA SER A 150 -20.22 3.71 -24.46
C SER A 150 -21.40 4.18 -23.61
N ALA A 151 -21.35 5.41 -23.06
CA ALA A 151 -22.51 6.03 -22.40
C ALA A 151 -23.57 6.52 -23.41
N GLY A 152 -23.31 6.41 -24.72
CA GLY A 152 -24.21 6.87 -25.78
C GLY A 152 -24.29 8.40 -25.89
N GLY A 153 -25.09 8.89 -26.84
CA GLY A 153 -25.18 10.33 -27.12
C GLY A 153 -23.91 10.89 -27.78
N VAL A 154 -23.68 12.19 -27.60
CA VAL A 154 -22.49 12.87 -28.16
C VAL A 154 -21.28 12.60 -27.27
N VAL A 155 -20.20 12.08 -27.85
CA VAL A 155 -18.93 11.87 -27.15
C VAL A 155 -18.38 13.21 -26.67
N GLY A 156 -18.00 13.25 -25.40
CA GLY A 156 -17.51 14.47 -24.76
C GLY A 156 -16.17 14.92 -25.37
N PRO A 157 -16.02 16.21 -25.72
CA PRO A 157 -14.78 16.70 -26.33
C PRO A 157 -13.55 16.55 -25.42
N TYR A 158 -13.74 16.56 -24.10
CA TYR A 158 -12.65 16.37 -23.13
C TYR A 158 -12.33 14.90 -22.87
N TYR A 159 -13.25 13.96 -23.14
CA TYR A 159 -12.88 12.55 -23.25
C TYR A 159 -11.91 12.33 -24.41
N THR A 160 -12.25 12.82 -25.61
CA THR A 160 -11.38 12.71 -26.79
C THR A 160 -10.04 13.43 -26.57
N LYS A 161 -10.06 14.60 -25.94
CA LYS A 161 -8.85 15.35 -25.60
C LYS A 161 -7.97 14.60 -24.60
N MET A 162 -8.55 14.02 -23.55
CA MET A 162 -7.83 13.18 -22.58
C MET A 162 -7.09 12.03 -23.30
N VAL A 163 -7.80 11.29 -24.16
CA VAL A 163 -7.20 10.19 -24.93
C VAL A 163 -6.06 10.70 -25.82
N ALA A 164 -6.26 11.81 -26.53
CA ALA A 164 -5.24 12.41 -27.39
C ALA A 164 -3.99 12.84 -26.60
N GLU A 165 -4.15 13.45 -25.43
CA GLU A 165 -3.02 13.87 -24.58
C GLU A 165 -2.24 12.69 -24.01
N VAL A 166 -2.92 11.61 -23.62
CA VAL A 166 -2.23 10.37 -23.19
C VAL A 166 -1.44 9.77 -24.35
N ARG A 167 -2.04 9.62 -25.53
CA ARG A 167 -1.34 9.13 -26.72
C ARG A 167 -0.14 10.01 -27.08
N ALA A 168 -0.30 11.33 -27.02
CA ALA A 168 0.78 12.27 -27.30
C ALA A 168 1.92 12.15 -26.29
N ALA A 169 1.62 11.97 -25.00
CA ALA A 169 2.63 11.74 -23.96
C ALA A 169 3.45 10.48 -24.24
N LEU A 170 2.76 9.36 -24.52
CA LEU A 170 3.40 8.07 -24.79
C LEU A 170 4.23 8.08 -26.08
N ALA A 171 3.79 8.82 -27.11
CA ALA A 171 4.52 8.96 -28.36
C ALA A 171 5.77 9.86 -28.25
N ASN A 172 5.81 10.77 -27.27
CA ASN A 172 6.88 11.77 -27.13
C ASN A 172 7.82 11.52 -25.95
N LEU A 173 7.79 10.35 -25.31
CA LEU A 173 8.54 10.07 -24.07
C LEU A 173 10.02 10.52 -24.12
N LYS A 174 10.77 10.13 -25.14
CA LYS A 174 12.19 10.49 -25.24
C LYS A 174 12.43 11.98 -25.49
N LYS A 175 11.49 12.65 -26.18
CA LYS A 175 11.53 14.09 -26.47
C LYS A 175 11.23 14.90 -25.22
N ASP A 176 10.15 14.53 -24.53
CA ASP A 176 9.65 15.22 -23.34
C ASP A 176 10.53 14.90 -22.12
N PHE A 177 11.11 13.70 -22.06
CA PHE A 177 11.96 13.20 -20.99
C PHE A 177 13.24 12.55 -21.56
N PRO A 178 14.32 13.33 -21.77
CA PRO A 178 15.57 12.80 -22.33
C PRO A 178 16.20 11.65 -21.53
N ALA A 179 15.92 11.59 -20.22
CA ALA A 179 16.37 10.53 -19.31
C ALA A 179 15.55 9.22 -19.42
N TYR A 180 14.51 9.16 -20.26
CA TYR A 180 13.83 7.92 -20.60
C TYR A 180 14.78 6.98 -21.33
N ASP A 181 14.98 5.79 -20.76
CA ASP A 181 15.95 4.80 -21.20
C ASP A 181 15.40 3.83 -22.26
N GLY A 182 14.12 3.96 -22.63
CA GLY A 182 13.45 3.07 -23.57
C GLY A 182 12.83 1.83 -22.93
N SER A 183 12.77 1.78 -21.59
CA SER A 183 12.09 0.72 -20.84
C SER A 183 10.63 0.56 -21.29
N PRO A 184 10.09 -0.67 -21.38
CA PRO A 184 8.69 -0.89 -21.75
C PRO A 184 7.72 -0.07 -20.89
N VAL A 185 6.72 0.51 -21.54
CA VAL A 185 5.67 1.28 -20.87
C VAL A 185 4.67 0.33 -20.23
N GLU A 186 4.33 0.59 -18.97
CA GLU A 186 3.23 -0.06 -18.26
C GLU A 186 2.24 1.01 -17.79
N LEU A 187 0.97 0.90 -18.19
CA LEU A 187 -0.08 1.75 -17.66
C LEU A 187 -0.47 1.25 -16.27
N ALA A 188 0.07 1.88 -15.24
CA ALA A 188 -0.02 1.42 -13.86
C ALA A 188 -1.32 1.86 -13.16
N GLY A 189 -1.99 2.92 -13.65
CA GLY A 189 -3.30 3.29 -13.12
C GLY A 189 -3.96 4.50 -13.78
N PHE A 190 -5.28 4.56 -13.64
CA PHE A 190 -6.11 5.70 -14.01
C PHE A 190 -6.73 6.32 -12.76
N VAL A 191 -6.34 7.55 -12.44
CA VAL A 191 -6.82 8.30 -11.27
C VAL A 191 -7.85 9.30 -11.73
N TRP A 192 -9.07 9.22 -11.19
CA TRP A 192 -10.19 10.10 -11.51
C TRP A 192 -10.55 10.95 -10.30
N TYR A 193 -10.36 12.27 -10.42
CA TYR A 193 -10.77 13.23 -9.39
C TYR A 193 -11.61 14.37 -9.98
N GLN A 194 -12.91 14.18 -9.96
CA GLN A 194 -13.89 15.06 -10.60
C GLN A 194 -15.26 14.93 -9.92
N GLY A 195 -16.12 15.94 -10.07
CA GLY A 195 -17.53 15.79 -9.74
C GLY A 195 -18.27 17.11 -9.58
N TRP A 196 -17.56 18.21 -9.30
CA TRP A 196 -18.18 19.51 -9.00
C TRP A 196 -19.20 19.93 -10.06
N ASN A 197 -18.83 19.87 -11.33
CA ASN A 197 -19.68 20.32 -12.43
C ASN A 197 -20.89 19.40 -12.72
N ASP A 198 -20.86 18.17 -12.25
CA ASP A 198 -22.03 17.29 -12.25
C ASP A 198 -22.91 17.62 -11.03
N GLY A 199 -22.30 17.86 -9.87
CA GLY A 199 -22.98 18.23 -8.63
C GLY A 199 -23.73 19.56 -8.67
N VAL A 200 -23.29 20.53 -9.48
CA VAL A 200 -24.07 21.77 -9.73
C VAL A 200 -25.36 21.52 -10.52
N ASN A 201 -25.51 20.35 -11.15
CA ASN A 201 -26.69 19.95 -11.94
C ASN A 201 -27.37 18.70 -11.33
N PRO A 202 -27.89 18.77 -10.10
CA PRO A 202 -28.33 17.58 -9.35
C PRO A 202 -29.56 16.89 -9.91
N LYS A 203 -30.34 17.56 -10.77
CA LYS A 203 -31.54 16.99 -11.40
C LYS A 203 -31.24 16.18 -12.66
N THR A 204 -30.07 16.38 -13.28
CA THR A 204 -29.74 15.80 -14.60
C THR A 204 -28.43 15.04 -14.58
N ALA A 205 -27.33 15.66 -14.11
CA ALA A 205 -26.01 15.05 -14.16
C ALA A 205 -25.76 14.04 -13.05
N VAL A 206 -26.11 14.38 -11.79
CA VAL A 206 -25.91 13.48 -10.64
C VAL A 206 -26.59 12.11 -10.82
N PRO A 207 -27.85 12.01 -11.30
CA PRO A 207 -28.50 10.71 -11.53
C PRO A 207 -27.79 9.80 -12.55
N GLU A 208 -27.06 10.36 -13.52
CA GLU A 208 -26.33 9.58 -14.52
C GLU A 208 -24.87 9.29 -14.12
N TYR A 209 -24.36 9.92 -13.06
CA TYR A 209 -22.93 9.95 -12.76
C TYR A 209 -22.34 8.54 -12.58
N GLU A 210 -23.01 7.68 -11.82
CA GLU A 210 -22.54 6.31 -11.55
C GLU A 210 -22.35 5.51 -12.83
N GLN A 211 -23.35 5.52 -13.72
CA GLN A 211 -23.29 4.78 -14.98
C GLN A 211 -22.28 5.40 -15.95
N ASN A 212 -22.24 6.73 -16.05
CA ASN A 212 -21.25 7.41 -16.89
C ASN A 212 -19.82 7.14 -16.42
N LEU A 213 -19.59 7.02 -15.10
CA LEU A 213 -18.28 6.66 -14.57
C LEU A 213 -17.93 5.19 -14.87
N ALA A 214 -18.89 4.28 -14.77
CA ALA A 214 -18.70 2.89 -15.19
C ALA A 214 -18.33 2.78 -16.68
N HIS A 215 -19.00 3.54 -17.55
CA HIS A 215 -18.68 3.64 -18.97
C HIS A 215 -17.29 4.22 -19.22
N LEU A 216 -16.92 5.28 -18.49
CA LEU A 216 -15.60 5.92 -18.61
C LEU A 216 -14.48 4.92 -18.31
N ILE A 217 -14.63 4.16 -17.22
CA ILE A 217 -13.68 3.13 -16.82
C ILE A 217 -13.53 2.07 -17.91
N ARG A 218 -14.64 1.53 -18.43
CA ARG A 218 -14.61 0.51 -19.49
C ARG A 218 -13.96 1.05 -20.76
N ASP A 219 -14.27 2.28 -21.15
CA ASP A 219 -13.77 2.86 -22.39
C ASP A 219 -12.30 3.25 -22.31
N VAL A 220 -11.81 3.74 -21.16
CA VAL A 220 -10.37 3.98 -20.95
C VAL A 220 -9.60 2.65 -21.02
N ARG A 221 -10.10 1.60 -20.36
CA ARG A 221 -9.49 0.26 -20.43
C ARG A 221 -9.44 -0.28 -21.85
N LYS A 222 -10.54 -0.14 -22.60
CA LYS A 222 -10.64 -0.56 -24.00
C LYS A 222 -9.69 0.25 -24.89
N GLU A 223 -9.64 1.56 -24.71
CA GLU A 223 -8.82 2.49 -25.49
C GLU A 223 -7.33 2.15 -25.40
N PHE A 224 -6.84 1.83 -24.21
CA PHE A 224 -5.42 1.52 -23.99
C PHE A 224 -5.11 0.01 -23.97
N GLY A 225 -6.11 -0.85 -24.21
CA GLY A 225 -5.91 -2.30 -24.25
C GLY A 225 -5.63 -2.95 -22.89
N GLU A 226 -6.00 -2.29 -21.79
CA GLU A 226 -5.68 -2.69 -20.42
C GLU A 226 -6.95 -3.08 -19.63
N PRO A 227 -7.51 -4.28 -19.84
CA PRO A 227 -8.80 -4.67 -19.26
C PRO A 227 -8.79 -4.75 -17.72
N LYS A 228 -7.60 -4.81 -17.10
CA LYS A 228 -7.42 -4.85 -15.65
C LYS A 228 -6.78 -3.59 -15.07
N LEU A 229 -6.66 -2.50 -15.85
CA LEU A 229 -6.07 -1.24 -15.39
C LEU A 229 -6.65 -0.83 -14.03
N PRO A 230 -5.82 -0.67 -12.99
CA PRO A 230 -6.25 -0.11 -11.72
C PRO A 230 -6.91 1.27 -11.90
N VAL A 231 -8.08 1.46 -11.32
CA VAL A 231 -8.77 2.75 -11.29
C VAL A 231 -8.93 3.25 -9.87
N ILE A 232 -8.49 4.48 -9.62
CA ILE A 232 -8.59 5.16 -8.33
C ILE A 232 -9.58 6.31 -8.48
N VAL A 233 -10.73 6.21 -7.81
CA VAL A 233 -11.78 7.24 -7.82
C VAL A 233 -11.69 8.04 -6.53
N GLY A 234 -11.30 9.33 -6.63
CA GLY A 234 -11.28 10.23 -5.48
C GLY A 234 -12.67 10.76 -5.15
N GLU A 235 -13.05 10.71 -3.88
CA GLU A 235 -14.27 11.36 -3.37
C GLU A 235 -14.21 12.86 -3.60
N LEU A 236 -15.20 13.44 -4.29
CA LEU A 236 -15.29 14.90 -4.38
C LEU A 236 -15.50 15.49 -2.98
N THR A 237 -14.54 16.27 -2.51
CA THR A 237 -14.60 16.91 -1.20
C THR A 237 -15.38 18.23 -1.22
N GLY A 238 -14.98 19.19 -2.05
CA GLY A 238 -15.58 20.52 -2.07
C GLY A 238 -15.38 21.27 -0.75
N ALA A 239 -16.41 21.99 -0.30
CA ALA A 239 -16.32 22.87 0.88
C ALA A 239 -16.68 22.18 2.21
N TRP A 240 -16.93 20.86 2.20
CA TRP A 240 -17.60 20.19 3.32
C TRP A 240 -17.00 18.83 3.66
N VAL A 241 -16.96 18.55 4.96
CA VAL A 241 -16.89 17.17 5.47
C VAL A 241 -18.24 16.50 5.23
N ASP A 242 -19.30 17.06 5.82
CA ASP A 242 -20.68 16.62 5.61
C ASP A 242 -21.36 17.42 4.51
N ALA A 243 -21.53 16.80 3.35
CA ALA A 243 -22.06 17.47 2.17
C ALA A 243 -23.60 17.58 2.22
N PRO A 244 -24.19 18.63 1.61
CA PRO A 244 -25.63 18.68 1.40
C PRO A 244 -26.15 17.47 0.62
N LYS A 245 -27.46 17.21 0.68
CA LYS A 245 -28.10 15.99 0.17
C LYS A 245 -27.70 15.65 -1.27
N GLU A 246 -27.73 16.65 -2.15
CA GLU A 246 -27.43 16.51 -3.58
C GLU A 246 -25.97 16.09 -3.82
N TRP A 247 -25.05 16.66 -3.04
CA TRP A 247 -23.62 16.35 -3.10
C TRP A 247 -23.30 15.01 -2.46
N THR A 248 -24.03 14.63 -1.42
CA THR A 248 -23.97 13.28 -0.83
C THR A 248 -24.41 12.22 -1.84
N ALA A 249 -25.44 12.49 -2.67
CA ALA A 249 -25.85 11.58 -3.73
C ALA A 249 -24.75 11.38 -4.78
N LEU A 250 -24.05 12.46 -5.17
CA LEU A 250 -22.90 12.39 -6.08
C LEU A 250 -21.75 11.57 -5.47
N ARG A 251 -21.36 11.82 -4.22
CA ARG A 251 -20.32 11.05 -3.53
C ARG A 251 -20.69 9.57 -3.43
N LYS A 252 -21.96 9.27 -3.18
CA LYS A 252 -22.46 7.89 -3.19
C LYS A 252 -22.34 7.26 -4.57
N ALA A 253 -22.66 7.98 -5.65
CA ALA A 253 -22.47 7.49 -7.01
C ALA A 253 -20.99 7.21 -7.33
N GLN A 254 -20.07 8.05 -6.85
CA GLN A 254 -18.62 7.80 -6.96
C GLN A 254 -18.19 6.53 -6.22
N ALA A 255 -18.74 6.27 -5.03
CA ALA A 255 -18.42 5.07 -4.24
C ALA A 255 -19.04 3.80 -4.84
N ASN A 256 -20.32 3.85 -5.22
CA ASN A 256 -21.08 2.70 -5.71
C ASN A 256 -20.44 2.03 -6.93
N VAL A 257 -19.84 2.81 -7.83
CA VAL A 257 -19.21 2.25 -9.03
C VAL A 257 -18.09 1.25 -8.66
N ALA A 258 -17.34 1.50 -7.59
CA ALA A 258 -16.23 0.63 -7.17
C ALA A 258 -16.73 -0.72 -6.63
N GLU A 259 -18.00 -0.80 -6.22
CA GLU A 259 -18.63 -2.01 -5.68
C GLU A 259 -19.21 -2.93 -6.76
N TYR A 260 -19.15 -2.53 -8.05
CA TYR A 260 -19.62 -3.37 -9.14
C TYR A 260 -18.84 -4.69 -9.16
N PRO A 261 -19.48 -5.86 -9.37
CA PRO A 261 -18.81 -7.16 -9.31
C PRO A 261 -17.57 -7.26 -10.21
N GLU A 262 -17.61 -6.65 -11.40
CA GLU A 262 -16.49 -6.62 -12.34
C GLU A 262 -15.34 -5.68 -11.92
N PHE A 263 -15.57 -4.79 -10.98
CA PHE A 263 -14.66 -3.72 -10.55
C PHE A 263 -14.07 -3.93 -9.15
N LYS A 264 -14.68 -4.80 -8.35
CA LYS A 264 -14.31 -5.08 -6.95
C LYS A 264 -12.81 -5.30 -6.67
N ASN A 265 -12.05 -5.78 -7.66
CA ASN A 265 -10.63 -6.10 -7.50
C ASN A 265 -9.66 -5.07 -8.13
N ASN A 266 -10.17 -4.13 -8.94
CA ASN A 266 -9.33 -3.23 -9.72
C ASN A 266 -9.92 -1.83 -9.93
N VAL A 267 -10.95 -1.46 -9.16
CA VAL A 267 -11.42 -0.10 -8.96
C VAL A 267 -11.53 0.13 -7.46
N VAL A 268 -11.04 1.26 -6.97
CA VAL A 268 -11.18 1.65 -5.56
C VAL A 268 -11.73 3.07 -5.45
N PHE A 269 -12.63 3.26 -4.50
CA PHE A 269 -13.07 4.58 -4.07
C PHE A 269 -12.23 5.04 -2.88
N VAL A 270 -11.70 6.26 -2.95
CA VAL A 270 -10.86 6.85 -1.91
C VAL A 270 -11.66 7.95 -1.21
N PRO A 271 -12.16 7.71 0.02
CA PRO A 271 -12.81 8.74 0.81
C PRO A 271 -11.78 9.81 1.21
N THR A 272 -12.12 11.06 0.99
CA THR A 272 -11.22 12.21 1.25
C THR A 272 -11.93 13.39 1.90
N ARG A 273 -13.24 13.31 2.14
CA ARG A 273 -14.04 14.41 2.74
C ARG A 273 -13.49 14.92 4.07
N ASP A 274 -12.86 14.06 4.87
CA ASP A 274 -12.31 14.41 6.19
C ASP A 274 -10.99 15.21 6.09
N PHE A 275 -10.43 15.37 4.88
CA PHE A 275 -9.22 16.13 4.66
C PHE A 275 -9.47 17.63 4.49
N VAL A 276 -10.71 18.02 4.17
CA VAL A 276 -11.06 19.43 3.92
C VAL A 276 -10.78 20.27 5.16
N ARG A 277 -9.93 21.27 4.98
CA ARG A 277 -9.69 22.31 5.99
C ARG A 277 -10.73 23.41 5.90
N LYS A 278 -10.94 24.10 7.01
CA LYS A 278 -11.93 25.17 7.12
C LYS A 278 -11.54 26.38 6.27
N ALA A 279 -12.53 27.15 5.86
CA ALA A 279 -12.35 28.32 5.01
C ALA A 279 -11.43 29.36 5.66
N GLU A 280 -11.65 29.66 6.95
CA GLU A 280 -10.89 30.66 7.72
C GLU A 280 -9.40 30.31 7.92
N ASP A 281 -9.06 29.03 7.79
CA ASP A 281 -7.71 28.48 7.94
C ASP A 281 -7.02 28.24 6.59
N SER A 282 -7.58 28.77 5.50
CA SER A 282 -7.17 28.49 4.13
C SER A 282 -6.87 29.76 3.32
N PRO A 283 -6.05 29.67 2.25
CA PRO A 283 -5.62 30.85 1.50
C PRO A 283 -6.78 31.56 0.79
N ASN A 284 -7.75 30.80 0.29
CA ASN A 284 -8.87 31.32 -0.49
C ASN A 284 -10.23 30.98 0.15
N PRO A 285 -10.64 31.65 1.25
CA PRO A 285 -11.83 31.27 2.03
C PRO A 285 -13.15 31.25 1.25
N SER A 286 -13.26 32.01 0.15
CA SER A 286 -14.45 32.04 -0.71
C SER A 286 -14.50 30.94 -1.78
N HIS A 287 -13.41 30.19 -1.97
CA HIS A 287 -13.26 29.23 -3.08
C HIS A 287 -13.54 27.80 -2.63
N GLY A 288 -14.70 27.56 -2.01
CA GLY A 288 -15.08 26.23 -1.50
C GLY A 288 -15.15 25.13 -2.56
N HIS A 289 -15.38 25.50 -3.82
CA HIS A 289 -15.34 24.60 -4.97
C HIS A 289 -13.93 24.05 -5.29
N HIS A 290 -12.90 24.65 -4.72
CA HIS A 290 -11.49 24.29 -4.85
C HIS A 290 -10.85 23.98 -3.50
N GLU A 291 -11.65 23.53 -2.52
CA GLU A 291 -11.17 23.21 -1.16
C GLU A 291 -10.39 24.39 -0.54
N PHE A 292 -10.83 25.61 -0.87
CA PHE A 292 -10.26 26.87 -0.41
C PHE A 292 -8.78 27.09 -0.79
N GLY A 293 -8.26 26.34 -1.78
CA GLY A 293 -6.84 26.36 -2.14
C GLY A 293 -5.91 25.89 -1.01
N ASN A 294 -6.44 25.14 -0.04
CA ASN A 294 -5.66 24.70 1.11
C ASN A 294 -4.61 23.66 0.72
N ALA A 295 -3.36 23.87 1.13
CA ALA A 295 -2.26 22.98 0.81
C ALA A 295 -2.36 21.62 1.51
N GLU A 296 -2.78 21.60 2.77
CA GLU A 296 -2.91 20.35 3.53
C GLU A 296 -4.00 19.46 2.94
N THR A 297 -5.16 20.02 2.55
CA THR A 297 -6.23 19.24 1.92
C THR A 297 -5.73 18.50 0.68
N TYR A 298 -5.14 19.20 -0.28
CA TYR A 298 -4.68 18.59 -1.54
C TYR A 298 -3.50 17.64 -1.32
N PHE A 299 -2.63 17.94 -0.36
CA PHE A 299 -1.54 17.05 0.00
C PHE A 299 -2.08 15.71 0.52
N LEU A 300 -3.04 15.75 1.45
CA LEU A 300 -3.69 14.56 2.00
C LEU A 300 -4.50 13.79 0.95
N VAL A 301 -5.19 14.50 0.05
CA VAL A 301 -5.86 13.89 -1.11
C VAL A 301 -4.84 13.17 -2.00
N GLY A 302 -3.75 13.85 -2.39
CA GLY A 302 -2.69 13.25 -3.20
C GLY A 302 -2.03 12.05 -2.53
N ASP A 303 -1.80 12.11 -1.22
CA ASP A 303 -1.27 11.01 -0.40
C ASP A 303 -2.20 9.80 -0.41
N ALA A 304 -3.50 10.01 -0.17
CA ALA A 304 -4.50 8.94 -0.14
C ALA A 304 -4.69 8.29 -1.53
N LEU A 305 -4.77 9.10 -2.59
CA LEU A 305 -4.86 8.61 -3.97
C LEU A 305 -3.59 7.84 -4.37
N GLY A 306 -2.41 8.33 -3.98
CA GLY A 306 -1.14 7.68 -4.24
C GLY A 306 -1.03 6.34 -3.53
N LYS A 307 -1.43 6.28 -2.26
CA LYS A 307 -1.47 5.04 -1.48
C LYS A 307 -2.41 4.05 -2.14
N ALA A 308 -3.62 4.45 -2.49
CA ALA A 308 -4.58 3.60 -3.20
C ALA A 308 -4.00 3.06 -4.53
N ALA A 309 -3.29 3.88 -5.30
CA ALA A 309 -2.64 3.44 -6.54
C ALA A 309 -1.58 2.36 -6.28
N VAL A 310 -0.72 2.56 -5.28
CA VAL A 310 0.29 1.56 -4.86
C VAL A 310 -0.37 0.28 -4.38
N GLN A 311 -1.49 0.39 -3.66
CA GLN A 311 -2.23 -0.77 -3.16
C GLN A 311 -2.75 -1.67 -4.28
N MET A 312 -3.21 -1.07 -5.39
CA MET A 312 -3.89 -1.77 -6.47
C MET A 312 -2.94 -2.27 -7.56
N ALA A 313 -1.92 -1.50 -7.91
CA ALA A 313 -0.99 -1.86 -8.98
C ALA A 313 0.09 -2.87 -8.51
N GLY A 314 0.24 -3.07 -7.19
CA GLY A 314 1.26 -3.95 -6.61
C GLY A 314 2.67 -3.36 -6.78
N ARG A 315 3.62 -3.80 -5.94
CA ARG A 315 5.02 -3.36 -6.06
C ARG A 315 5.78 -4.22 -7.07
N ASP A 316 6.90 -3.71 -7.57
CA ASP A 316 7.86 -4.53 -8.32
C ASP A 316 8.43 -5.59 -7.35
N ARG A 317 8.04 -6.85 -7.57
CA ARG A 317 8.41 -7.98 -6.72
C ARG A 317 9.06 -9.08 -7.57
N GLN A 318 10.27 -9.46 -7.22
CA GLN A 318 10.84 -10.71 -7.68
C GLN A 318 10.13 -11.88 -6.98
N VAL A 319 9.71 -12.89 -7.73
CA VAL A 319 9.10 -14.11 -7.18
C VAL A 319 10.10 -15.25 -7.22
N ARG A 320 10.29 -15.94 -6.10
CA ARG A 320 11.12 -17.15 -5.97
C ARG A 320 10.30 -18.28 -5.36
N ASP A 321 10.56 -19.51 -5.81
CA ASP A 321 10.17 -20.70 -5.05
C ASP A 321 11.24 -20.99 -4.00
N ILE A 322 10.82 -21.22 -2.76
CA ILE A 322 11.68 -21.66 -1.67
C ILE A 322 11.03 -22.84 -0.96
N ARG A 323 11.51 -24.05 -1.26
CA ARG A 323 10.98 -25.32 -0.73
C ARG A 323 9.48 -25.50 -1.01
N GLY A 324 8.95 -24.94 -2.09
CA GLY A 324 7.51 -24.99 -2.41
C GLY A 324 6.67 -23.88 -1.76
N TRP A 325 7.29 -22.92 -1.04
CA TRP A 325 6.65 -21.65 -0.71
C TRP A 325 6.92 -20.63 -1.81
N THR A 326 5.94 -19.77 -2.08
CA THR A 326 6.15 -18.56 -2.88
C THR A 326 6.74 -17.46 -2.00
N LEU A 327 7.94 -17.01 -2.33
CA LEU A 327 8.58 -15.83 -1.74
C LEU A 327 8.54 -14.67 -2.73
N ARG A 328 7.96 -13.54 -2.32
CA ARG A 328 7.94 -12.28 -3.06
C ARG A 328 8.92 -11.30 -2.42
N ILE A 329 9.90 -10.84 -3.17
CA ILE A 329 10.97 -9.95 -2.69
C ILE A 329 10.79 -8.58 -3.33
N ASP A 330 10.68 -7.53 -2.52
CA ASP A 330 10.69 -6.15 -2.99
C ASP A 330 11.97 -5.86 -3.78
N GLU A 331 11.85 -5.51 -5.06
CA GLU A 331 13.02 -5.31 -5.92
C GLU A 331 13.89 -4.13 -5.48
N ARG A 332 13.32 -3.20 -4.70
CA ARG A 332 14.09 -2.10 -4.08
C ARG A 332 15.04 -2.60 -3.00
N LEU A 333 14.72 -3.71 -2.31
CA LEU A 333 15.67 -4.35 -1.38
C LEU A 333 16.86 -4.92 -2.14
N ILE A 334 16.61 -5.58 -3.27
CA ILE A 334 17.65 -6.17 -4.12
C ILE A 334 18.55 -5.07 -4.68
N ALA A 335 17.96 -3.99 -5.19
CA ALA A 335 18.70 -2.86 -5.74
C ALA A 335 19.54 -2.12 -4.68
N ARG A 336 19.07 -2.10 -3.43
CA ARG A 336 19.78 -1.45 -2.32
C ARG A 336 20.94 -2.31 -1.80
N ASP A 337 20.69 -3.59 -1.51
CA ASP A 337 21.69 -4.50 -0.95
C ASP A 337 21.35 -5.97 -1.31
N PRO A 338 21.83 -6.46 -2.46
CA PRO A 338 21.51 -7.80 -2.92
C PRO A 338 22.13 -8.87 -2.01
N ALA A 339 23.28 -8.61 -1.39
CA ALA A 339 23.96 -9.56 -0.50
C ALA A 339 23.18 -9.78 0.80
N MET A 340 22.62 -8.71 1.37
CA MET A 340 21.73 -8.79 2.53
C MET A 340 20.45 -9.58 2.19
N VAL A 341 19.87 -9.34 1.02
CA VAL A 341 18.70 -10.11 0.56
C VAL A 341 19.03 -11.60 0.47
N GLU A 342 20.13 -11.99 -0.19
CA GLU A 342 20.51 -13.41 -0.30
C GLU A 342 20.80 -14.05 1.07
N LYS A 343 21.42 -13.30 1.99
CA LYS A 343 21.61 -13.76 3.38
C LYS A 343 20.27 -14.01 4.06
N ALA A 344 19.31 -13.09 3.92
CA ALA A 344 17.96 -13.24 4.49
C ALA A 344 17.19 -14.41 3.86
N VAL A 345 17.30 -14.61 2.54
CA VAL A 345 16.73 -15.77 1.84
C VAL A 345 17.32 -17.08 2.38
N GLY A 346 18.64 -17.14 2.58
CA GLY A 346 19.29 -18.32 3.15
C GLY A 346 18.91 -18.61 4.61
N LEU A 347 18.66 -17.57 5.42
CA LEU A 347 18.12 -17.73 6.78
C LEU A 347 16.68 -18.24 6.76
N LEU A 348 15.85 -17.68 5.86
CA LEU A 348 14.48 -18.14 5.67
C LEU A 348 14.44 -19.60 5.20
N ASP A 349 15.32 -20.00 4.27
CA ASP A 349 15.41 -21.39 3.80
C ASP A 349 15.64 -22.38 4.95
N LYS A 350 16.58 -22.06 5.85
CA LYS A 350 16.89 -22.89 7.04
C LYS A 350 15.72 -22.97 8.00
N HIS A 351 14.97 -21.88 8.16
CA HIS A 351 13.75 -21.88 8.98
C HIS A 351 12.67 -22.76 8.35
N LEU A 352 12.42 -22.62 7.05
CA LEU A 352 11.44 -23.43 6.34
C LEU A 352 11.83 -24.91 6.33
N GLU A 353 13.11 -25.24 6.22
CA GLU A 353 13.63 -26.60 6.41
C GLU A 353 13.28 -27.16 7.79
N THR A 354 13.49 -26.35 8.83
CA THR A 354 13.18 -26.71 10.21
C THR A 354 11.68 -26.98 10.38
N ILE A 355 10.82 -26.15 9.79
CA ILE A 355 9.37 -26.33 9.79
C ILE A 355 8.97 -27.61 9.06
N VAL A 356 9.50 -27.85 7.86
CA VAL A 356 9.24 -29.08 7.08
C VAL A 356 9.61 -30.33 7.86
N ARG A 357 10.68 -30.27 8.67
CA ARG A 357 11.12 -31.38 9.52
C ARG A 357 10.22 -31.60 10.74
N LEU A 358 9.77 -30.52 11.38
CA LEU A 358 9.08 -30.58 12.68
C LEU A 358 7.56 -30.75 12.56
N VAL A 359 6.95 -30.13 11.56
CA VAL A 359 5.48 -30.03 11.42
C VAL A 359 4.95 -31.17 10.55
N PRO A 360 3.77 -31.75 10.85
CA PRO A 360 3.18 -32.82 10.03
C PRO A 360 3.05 -32.45 8.56
N ALA A 361 3.38 -33.38 7.67
CA ALA A 361 3.43 -33.15 6.22
C ALA A 361 2.11 -32.59 5.64
N LYS A 362 0.96 -33.04 6.17
CA LYS A 362 -0.36 -32.51 5.77
C LYS A 362 -0.51 -31.03 6.12
N ALA A 363 -0.09 -30.63 7.31
CA ALA A 363 -0.12 -29.23 7.72
C ALA A 363 0.90 -28.39 6.93
N VAL A 364 2.11 -28.91 6.69
CA VAL A 364 3.12 -28.27 5.84
C VAL A 364 2.58 -27.99 4.43
N ALA A 365 1.81 -28.91 3.83
CA ALA A 365 1.20 -28.71 2.53
C ALA A 365 0.21 -27.52 2.51
N GLU A 366 -0.50 -27.28 3.62
CA GLU A 366 -1.36 -26.10 3.77
C GLU A 366 -0.54 -24.83 4.03
N LEU A 367 0.51 -24.90 4.84
CA LEU A 367 1.42 -23.77 5.11
C LEU A 367 2.08 -23.24 3.84
N LYS A 368 2.43 -24.11 2.89
CA LYS A 368 3.01 -23.75 1.58
C LYS A 368 2.11 -22.86 0.73
N LYS A 369 0.80 -22.87 0.98
CA LYS A 369 -0.18 -21.98 0.33
C LYS A 369 -0.17 -20.57 0.88
N THR A 370 0.67 -20.27 1.86
CA THR A 370 0.84 -18.92 2.42
C THR A 370 2.06 -18.28 1.79
N THR A 371 1.84 -17.20 1.05
CA THR A 371 2.91 -16.42 0.44
C THR A 371 3.76 -15.74 1.52
N LEU A 372 5.06 -15.70 1.31
CA LEU A 372 6.04 -15.01 2.14
C LEU A 372 6.52 -13.76 1.40
N ASN A 373 6.72 -12.64 2.11
CA ASN A 373 7.07 -11.37 1.48
C ASN A 373 8.24 -10.70 2.21
N PHE A 374 9.29 -10.34 1.48
CA PHE A 374 10.34 -9.45 1.98
C PHE A 374 10.06 -8.04 1.49
N THR A 375 9.83 -7.10 2.41
CA THR A 375 9.41 -5.74 2.11
C THR A 375 10.32 -4.70 2.78
N LEU A 376 10.53 -3.55 2.14
CA LEU A 376 11.18 -2.41 2.81
C LEU A 376 10.41 -2.00 4.09
N PRO A 377 11.12 -1.58 5.16
CA PRO A 377 10.49 -0.95 6.32
C PRO A 377 9.58 0.22 5.93
N TYR A 378 8.47 0.35 6.66
CA TYR A 378 7.56 1.50 6.51
C TYR A 378 8.02 2.64 7.43
N PRO A 379 8.06 3.91 6.96
CA PRO A 379 8.39 5.06 7.80
C PRO A 379 7.51 5.14 9.05
N GLY A 380 8.10 5.41 10.21
CA GLY A 380 7.37 5.52 11.49
C GLY A 380 6.83 4.19 12.05
N VAL A 381 7.04 3.05 11.37
CA VAL A 381 6.58 1.73 11.81
C VAL A 381 7.78 0.86 12.17
N ARG A 382 7.70 0.18 13.31
CA ARG A 382 8.75 -0.74 13.74
C ARG A 382 8.85 -1.93 12.76
N PRO A 383 10.03 -2.24 12.21
CA PRO A 383 10.23 -3.46 11.41
C PRO A 383 9.93 -4.73 12.21
N THR A 384 9.18 -5.66 11.60
CA THR A 384 8.73 -6.92 12.20
C THR A 384 8.57 -8.05 11.17
N ALA A 385 8.31 -9.27 11.65
CA ALA A 385 7.55 -10.27 10.91
C ALA A 385 6.07 -10.17 11.34
N GLU A 386 5.14 -10.40 10.43
CA GLU A 386 3.70 -10.40 10.74
C GLU A 386 2.87 -11.14 9.68
N TYR A 387 1.83 -11.86 10.12
CA TYR A 387 0.79 -12.40 9.26
C TYR A 387 -0.39 -11.44 9.06
N HIS A 388 -0.78 -11.23 7.80
CA HIS A 388 -1.84 -10.29 7.40
C HIS A 388 -3.19 -11.00 7.20
N GLY A 389 -3.95 -11.20 8.27
CA GLY A 389 -5.17 -12.03 8.25
C GLY A 389 -6.39 -11.47 7.48
N GLY A 390 -6.41 -10.21 7.04
CA GLY A 390 -7.62 -9.63 6.43
C GLY A 390 -7.37 -8.56 5.38
N LEU A 391 -8.07 -8.68 4.25
CA LEU A 391 -8.01 -7.70 3.15
C LEU A 391 -8.43 -6.28 3.60
N GLU A 392 -9.43 -6.17 4.47
CA GLU A 392 -9.92 -4.88 4.96
C GLU A 392 -8.87 -4.11 5.76
N TRP A 393 -8.11 -4.78 6.64
CA TRP A 393 -7.02 -4.15 7.35
C TRP A 393 -5.88 -3.73 6.40
N VAL A 394 -5.54 -4.56 5.41
CA VAL A 394 -4.51 -4.24 4.41
C VAL A 394 -4.90 -3.00 3.60
N LYS A 395 -6.18 -2.88 3.23
CA LYS A 395 -6.73 -1.67 2.58
C LYS A 395 -6.61 -0.45 3.49
N GLN A 396 -6.97 -0.56 4.78
CA GLN A 396 -6.91 0.55 5.73
C GLN A 396 -5.47 1.00 6.05
N SER A 397 -4.52 0.06 6.08
CA SER A 397 -3.13 0.34 6.46
C SER A 397 -2.27 0.93 5.33
N GLY A 398 -2.82 1.11 4.12
CA GLY A 398 -2.06 1.61 2.98
C GLY A 398 -1.09 0.58 2.37
N ARG A 399 -1.14 -0.68 2.81
CA ARG A 399 -0.25 -1.76 2.35
C ARG A 399 -0.79 -2.45 1.10
N GLU A 400 0.08 -3.06 0.31
CA GLU A 400 -0.31 -3.71 -0.95
C GLU A 400 -1.37 -4.81 -0.74
N ILE A 401 -2.41 -4.84 -1.58
CA ILE A 401 -3.52 -5.81 -1.44
C ILE A 401 -3.03 -7.26 -1.48
N ALA A 402 -1.96 -7.52 -2.24
CA ALA A 402 -1.33 -8.83 -2.36
C ALA A 402 -0.73 -9.36 -1.03
N LEU A 403 -0.62 -8.53 0.01
CA LEU A 403 -0.23 -8.97 1.34
C LEU A 403 -1.37 -9.67 2.09
N ALA A 404 -2.63 -9.52 1.68
CA ALA A 404 -3.74 -10.20 2.34
C ALA A 404 -3.54 -11.73 2.36
N LYS A 405 -3.72 -12.35 3.53
CA LYS A 405 -3.52 -13.78 3.81
C LYS A 405 -2.08 -14.27 3.55
N SER A 406 -1.10 -13.42 3.79
CA SER A 406 0.33 -13.70 3.61
C SER A 406 1.17 -13.28 4.83
N VAL A 407 2.42 -13.74 4.89
CA VAL A 407 3.40 -13.32 5.91
C VAL A 407 4.33 -12.27 5.30
N GLU A 408 4.60 -11.20 6.04
CA GLU A 408 5.52 -10.13 5.65
C GLU A 408 6.68 -10.03 6.63
N PHE A 409 7.89 -9.86 6.07
CA PHE A 409 9.10 -9.55 6.80
C PHE A 409 9.60 -8.18 6.35
N THR A 410 9.55 -7.21 7.26
CA THR A 410 10.16 -5.87 7.09
C THR A 410 11.49 -5.74 7.81
N MET A 411 11.83 -6.72 8.65
CA MET A 411 13.03 -6.76 9.49
C MET A 411 14.15 -7.66 8.91
N ILE A 412 14.29 -7.75 7.59
CA ILE A 412 15.19 -8.72 6.96
C ILE A 412 16.68 -8.46 7.24
N ASP A 413 17.04 -7.20 7.49
CA ASP A 413 18.38 -6.74 7.86
C ASP A 413 18.84 -7.29 9.22
N ARG A 414 17.88 -7.52 10.13
CA ARG A 414 18.09 -8.04 11.48
C ARG A 414 17.54 -9.44 11.69
N LEU A 415 17.13 -10.12 10.62
CA LEU A 415 16.51 -11.45 10.69
C LEU A 415 17.39 -12.41 11.51
N GLU A 416 18.70 -12.42 11.29
CA GLU A 416 19.63 -13.26 12.06
C GLU A 416 19.54 -13.03 13.58
N ALA A 417 19.52 -11.77 14.03
CA ALA A 417 19.39 -11.45 15.45
C ALA A 417 18.02 -11.89 15.99
N GLU A 418 16.96 -11.70 15.21
CA GLU A 418 15.61 -12.15 15.58
C GLU A 418 15.52 -13.66 15.67
N THR A 419 16.19 -14.42 14.80
CA THR A 419 16.23 -15.89 14.88
C THR A 419 16.97 -16.41 16.11
N LYS A 420 17.91 -15.64 16.69
CA LYS A 420 18.54 -16.00 17.97
C LYS A 420 17.57 -15.79 19.14
N ARG A 421 16.74 -14.75 19.08
CA ARG A 421 15.72 -14.45 20.09
C ARG A 421 14.54 -15.41 19.99
N MET A 422 14.00 -15.59 18.78
CA MET A 422 12.85 -16.44 18.43
C MET A 422 13.28 -17.48 17.37
N PRO A 423 13.75 -18.67 17.79
CA PRO A 423 14.30 -19.70 16.91
C PRO A 423 13.36 -20.17 15.80
N VAL A 424 12.05 -20.05 16.00
CA VAL A 424 11.03 -20.46 15.04
C VAL A 424 10.04 -19.33 14.73
N VAL A 425 10.50 -18.08 14.66
CA VAL A 425 9.67 -16.90 14.31
C VAL A 425 8.88 -17.07 13.01
N VAL A 426 9.41 -17.78 12.01
CA VAL A 426 8.68 -18.07 10.77
C VAL A 426 7.52 -19.04 11.01
N LEU A 427 7.69 -20.00 11.93
CA LEU A 427 6.61 -20.90 12.35
C LEU A 427 5.54 -20.16 13.13
N HIS A 428 5.91 -19.17 13.96
CA HIS A 428 4.96 -18.30 14.65
C HIS A 428 3.99 -17.66 13.66
N GLU A 429 4.50 -16.96 12.64
CA GLU A 429 3.66 -16.30 11.65
C GLU A 429 2.86 -17.30 10.79
N LEU A 430 3.46 -18.44 10.48
CA LEU A 430 2.76 -19.52 9.77
C LEU A 430 1.68 -20.20 10.65
N ALA A 431 1.82 -20.19 11.97
CA ALA A 431 0.79 -20.67 12.90
C ALA A 431 -0.44 -19.74 12.88
N HIS A 432 -0.24 -18.42 12.81
CA HIS A 432 -1.34 -17.47 12.57
C HIS A 432 -2.05 -17.78 11.25
N ALA A 433 -1.28 -18.00 10.16
CA ALA A 433 -1.84 -18.37 8.87
C ALA A 433 -2.63 -19.68 8.89
N PHE A 434 -2.12 -20.69 9.60
CA PHE A 434 -2.78 -21.99 9.75
C PHE A 434 -4.08 -21.88 10.57
N HIS A 435 -4.02 -21.14 11.68
CA HIS A 435 -5.17 -20.86 12.55
C HIS A 435 -6.28 -20.13 11.78
N ASP A 436 -5.93 -19.18 10.93
CA ASP A 436 -6.90 -18.45 10.10
C ASP A 436 -7.48 -19.29 8.95
N LYS A 437 -6.62 -19.99 8.19
CA LYS A 437 -6.99 -20.58 6.90
C LYS A 437 -7.43 -22.04 6.96
N VAL A 438 -6.96 -22.78 7.96
CA VAL A 438 -7.09 -24.25 7.99
C VAL A 438 -7.92 -24.71 9.18
N VAL A 439 -7.73 -24.09 10.34
CA VAL A 439 -8.43 -24.50 11.56
C VAL A 439 -9.94 -24.24 11.44
N PRO A 440 -10.80 -25.23 11.70
CA PRO A 440 -12.25 -25.03 11.68
C PRO A 440 -12.68 -23.91 12.65
N GLY A 441 -13.43 -22.94 12.13
CA GLY A 441 -13.84 -21.74 12.88
C GLY A 441 -12.79 -20.62 12.89
N GLY A 442 -11.64 -20.80 12.24
CA GLY A 442 -10.57 -19.81 12.17
C GLY A 442 -10.12 -19.37 13.57
N TYR A 443 -9.92 -18.07 13.74
CA TYR A 443 -9.62 -17.44 15.04
C TYR A 443 -10.73 -17.56 16.11
N GLN A 444 -11.89 -18.11 15.76
CA GLN A 444 -12.99 -18.43 16.68
C GLN A 444 -13.09 -19.93 16.97
N ASN A 445 -12.04 -20.70 16.68
CA ASN A 445 -11.99 -22.10 17.06
C ASN A 445 -12.22 -22.28 18.57
N ARG A 446 -13.20 -23.11 18.92
CA ARG A 446 -13.68 -23.26 20.30
C ARG A 446 -12.66 -23.90 21.22
N ASP A 447 -11.80 -24.79 20.71
CA ASP A 447 -10.80 -25.48 21.52
C ASP A 447 -9.68 -24.52 21.91
N ILE A 448 -9.16 -23.75 20.95
CA ILE A 448 -8.13 -22.73 21.19
C ILE A 448 -8.68 -21.61 22.08
N LEU A 449 -9.85 -21.06 21.74
CA LEU A 449 -10.45 -19.98 22.52
C LEU A 449 -10.77 -20.43 23.96
N GLY A 450 -11.29 -21.64 24.13
CA GLY A 450 -11.59 -22.19 25.45
C GLY A 450 -10.34 -22.44 26.30
N ALA A 451 -9.26 -22.95 25.70
CA ALA A 451 -7.97 -23.12 26.39
C ALA A 451 -7.39 -21.76 26.80
N TYR A 452 -7.38 -20.79 25.88
CA TYR A 452 -6.92 -19.41 26.15
C TYR A 452 -7.68 -18.77 27.31
N GLN A 453 -9.01 -18.84 27.32
CA GLN A 453 -9.82 -18.24 28.38
C GLN A 453 -9.52 -18.85 29.74
N LYS A 454 -9.31 -20.18 29.81
CA LYS A 454 -8.93 -20.87 31.05
C LYS A 454 -7.54 -20.45 31.53
N ALA A 455 -6.54 -20.44 30.64
CA ALA A 455 -5.17 -20.02 30.95
C ALA A 455 -5.09 -18.55 31.38
N LYS A 456 -5.89 -17.67 30.75
CA LYS A 456 -5.99 -16.27 31.13
C LYS A 456 -6.64 -16.10 32.51
N ALA A 457 -7.68 -16.86 32.81
CA ALA A 457 -8.38 -16.81 34.10
C ALA A 457 -7.52 -17.37 35.26
N SER A 458 -6.63 -18.32 34.99
CA SER A 458 -5.75 -18.90 36.02
C SER A 458 -4.57 -17.99 36.40
N GLY A 459 -4.23 -16.98 35.59
CA GLY A 459 -3.09 -16.10 35.83
C GLY A 459 -1.71 -16.78 35.70
N THR A 460 -1.67 -18.04 35.23
CA THR A 460 -0.44 -18.87 35.18
C THR A 460 0.62 -18.35 34.20
N TYR A 461 0.25 -17.38 33.35
CA TYR A 461 1.11 -16.72 32.37
C TYR A 461 1.39 -15.24 32.69
N ASP A 462 0.95 -14.70 33.84
CA ASP A 462 1.14 -13.28 34.18
C ASP A 462 2.58 -12.92 34.58
N ALA A 463 3.37 -13.91 35.01
CA ALA A 463 4.77 -13.74 35.39
C ALA A 463 5.61 -14.95 34.93
N VAL A 464 6.11 -14.89 33.71
CA VAL A 464 6.92 -15.94 33.10
C VAL A 464 8.32 -15.44 32.73
N LYS A 465 9.28 -16.36 32.63
CA LYS A 465 10.63 -16.02 32.16
C LYS A 465 10.60 -15.67 30.67
N ARG A 466 11.49 -14.76 30.27
CA ARG A 466 11.67 -14.34 28.87
C ARG A 466 13.14 -14.45 28.47
N TRP A 467 13.39 -15.03 27.31
CA TRP A 467 14.69 -15.12 26.65
C TRP A 467 14.88 -13.95 25.67
N THR A 468 16.05 -13.31 25.66
CA THR A 468 16.34 -12.17 24.77
C THR A 468 17.13 -12.53 23.52
N GLY A 469 17.52 -13.79 23.35
CA GLY A 469 18.51 -14.24 22.36
C GLY A 469 19.89 -14.50 22.95
N GLU A 470 20.18 -13.93 24.11
CA GLU A 470 21.49 -14.03 24.77
C GLU A 470 21.39 -14.43 26.24
N LYS A 471 20.37 -13.92 26.94
CA LYS A 471 20.14 -14.19 28.35
C LYS A 471 18.66 -14.18 28.69
N LEU A 472 18.35 -14.65 29.90
CA LEU A 472 17.03 -14.43 30.49
C LEU A 472 16.91 -12.99 31.00
N VAL A 473 15.72 -12.41 30.88
CA VAL A 473 15.40 -11.13 31.52
C VAL A 473 15.29 -11.34 33.03
N ASP A 474 15.87 -10.42 33.81
CA ASP A 474 15.95 -10.54 35.27
C ASP A 474 14.57 -10.53 35.96
N LYS A 475 13.62 -9.78 35.39
CA LYS A 475 12.25 -9.67 35.90
C LYS A 475 11.30 -10.48 35.03
N PRO A 476 10.48 -11.37 35.62
CA PRO A 476 9.38 -12.02 34.90
C PRO A 476 8.45 -10.99 34.27
N ALA A 477 7.87 -11.35 33.13
CA ALA A 477 6.91 -10.53 32.41
C ALA A 477 5.67 -11.35 32.10
N LYS A 478 4.56 -10.66 31.79
CA LYS A 478 3.38 -11.33 31.23
C LYS A 478 3.75 -11.96 29.89
N ALA A 479 3.39 -13.23 29.70
CA ALA A 479 3.65 -13.94 28.47
C ALA A 479 2.97 -13.26 27.29
N TYR A 480 3.66 -13.16 26.15
CA TYR A 480 3.09 -12.58 24.93
C TYR A 480 1.83 -13.32 24.46
N ALA A 481 1.83 -14.64 24.66
CA ALA A 481 0.70 -15.55 24.51
C ALA A 481 -0.62 -15.04 25.14
N MET A 482 -0.58 -14.19 26.17
CA MET A 482 -1.79 -13.69 26.84
C MET A 482 -2.47 -12.50 26.18
N ASN A 483 -1.89 -11.93 25.12
CA ASN A 483 -2.48 -10.81 24.41
C ASN A 483 -3.83 -11.17 23.80
N ASN A 484 -3.91 -12.31 23.11
CA ASN A 484 -5.15 -12.85 22.54
C ASN A 484 -4.98 -14.36 22.24
N GLN A 485 -6.06 -15.03 21.83
CA GLN A 485 -6.07 -16.46 21.53
C GLN A 485 -5.22 -16.85 20.31
N MET A 486 -4.93 -15.90 19.41
CA MET A 486 -4.09 -16.13 18.23
C MET A 486 -2.63 -16.25 18.68
N GLU A 487 -2.13 -15.29 19.47
CA GLU A 487 -0.78 -15.35 20.06
C GLU A 487 -0.62 -16.55 20.97
N TYR A 488 -1.64 -16.88 21.76
CA TYR A 488 -1.62 -18.06 22.62
C TYR A 488 -1.36 -19.35 21.83
N PHE A 489 -2.01 -19.50 20.67
CA PHE A 489 -1.81 -20.64 19.79
C PHE A 489 -0.44 -20.61 19.10
N ALA A 490 0.00 -19.45 18.61
CA ALA A 490 1.29 -19.32 17.94
C ALA A 490 2.46 -19.60 18.88
N GLU A 491 2.50 -18.98 20.05
CA GLU A 491 3.53 -19.17 21.08
C GLU A 491 3.56 -20.62 21.59
N SER A 492 2.38 -21.22 21.83
CA SER A 492 2.30 -22.64 22.24
C SER A 492 2.75 -23.58 21.12
N THR A 493 2.56 -23.21 19.86
CA THR A 493 3.07 -23.95 18.70
C THR A 493 4.60 -23.91 18.67
N GLU A 494 5.21 -22.77 18.95
CA GLU A 494 6.67 -22.66 19.09
C GLU A 494 7.20 -23.58 20.17
N SER A 495 6.63 -23.51 21.38
CA SER A 495 7.01 -24.37 22.50
C SER A 495 6.87 -25.84 22.15
N TYR A 496 5.82 -26.23 21.41
CA TYR A 496 5.56 -27.63 21.10
C TYR A 496 6.56 -28.22 20.10
N PHE A 497 6.83 -27.51 18.99
CA PHE A 497 7.66 -28.03 17.91
C PHE A 497 9.15 -27.76 18.11
N ASP A 498 9.50 -26.66 18.78
CA ASP A 498 10.89 -26.28 19.02
C ASP A 498 11.02 -25.46 20.32
N ARG A 499 11.39 -24.18 20.21
CA ARG A 499 11.64 -23.31 21.34
C ARG A 499 10.96 -21.95 21.20
N ASN A 500 10.19 -21.58 22.21
CA ASN A 500 9.61 -20.25 22.37
C ASN A 500 10.58 -19.27 23.08
N ASP A 501 10.35 -17.96 22.97
CA ASP A 501 11.12 -16.93 23.70
C ASP A 501 10.49 -16.52 25.05
N PHE A 502 9.24 -16.92 25.31
CA PHE A 502 8.62 -16.89 26.64
C PHE A 502 8.42 -18.31 27.20
N GLU A 503 8.48 -18.45 28.53
CA GLU A 503 8.11 -19.71 29.18
C GLU A 503 6.59 -19.98 29.02
N PRO A 504 6.17 -21.22 28.68
CA PRO A 504 6.97 -22.44 28.56
C PRO A 504 7.86 -22.45 27.32
N PHE A 505 9.16 -22.71 27.49
CA PHE A 505 10.13 -22.59 26.41
C PHE A 505 10.10 -23.77 25.45
N ASN A 506 9.64 -24.95 25.87
CA ASN A 506 9.67 -26.18 25.08
C ASN A 506 8.49 -27.10 25.43
N ARG A 507 8.36 -28.22 24.73
CA ARG A 507 7.21 -29.13 24.86
C ARG A 507 7.06 -29.74 26.26
N ALA A 508 8.17 -30.04 26.93
CA ALA A 508 8.13 -30.61 28.28
C ALA A 508 7.62 -29.57 29.29
N GLU A 509 8.07 -28.32 29.17
CA GLU A 509 7.58 -27.21 29.98
C GLU A 509 6.11 -26.90 29.66
N LEU A 510 5.70 -26.96 28.40
CA LEU A 510 4.31 -26.77 27.99
C LEU A 510 3.43 -27.87 28.58
N LEU A 511 3.86 -29.13 28.57
CA LEU A 511 3.15 -30.23 29.21
C LEU A 511 2.97 -30.01 30.71
N ALA A 512 4.02 -29.53 31.39
CA ALA A 512 3.98 -29.30 32.83
C ALA A 512 3.12 -28.09 33.22
N LYS A 513 3.20 -27.00 32.45
CA LYS A 513 2.51 -25.75 32.74
C LYS A 513 1.06 -25.75 32.25
N ASP A 514 0.81 -26.32 31.08
CA ASP A 514 -0.46 -26.25 30.36
C ASP A 514 -0.75 -27.52 29.54
N PRO A 515 -1.00 -28.66 30.22
CA PRO A 515 -1.27 -29.93 29.56
C PRO A 515 -2.56 -29.90 28.72
N ALA A 516 -3.49 -28.98 29.02
CA ALA A 516 -4.70 -28.80 28.23
C ALA A 516 -4.37 -28.18 26.87
N MET A 517 -3.54 -27.14 26.84
CA MET A 517 -3.12 -26.52 25.58
C MET A 517 -2.27 -27.45 24.74
N LEU A 518 -1.39 -28.25 25.35
CA LEU A 518 -0.62 -29.25 24.62
C LEU A 518 -1.52 -30.20 23.80
N LYS A 519 -2.62 -30.69 24.39
CA LYS A 519 -3.60 -31.52 23.68
C LYS A 519 -4.31 -30.78 22.55
N VAL A 520 -4.59 -29.48 22.75
CA VAL A 520 -5.17 -28.65 21.69
C VAL A 520 -4.18 -28.49 20.53
N VAL A 521 -2.91 -28.19 20.80
CA VAL A 521 -1.86 -28.10 19.76
C VAL A 521 -1.75 -29.43 19.01
N GLU A 522 -1.71 -30.57 19.70
CA GLU A 522 -1.65 -31.90 19.08
C GLU A 522 -2.83 -32.16 18.15
N LYS A 523 -4.04 -31.88 18.62
CA LYS A 523 -5.26 -32.02 17.84
C LYS A 523 -5.25 -31.13 16.60
N ILE A 524 -4.93 -29.85 16.77
CA ILE A 524 -4.99 -28.84 15.71
C ILE A 524 -3.96 -29.12 14.61
N TRP A 525 -2.75 -29.49 14.98
CA TRP A 525 -1.69 -29.83 14.01
C TRP A 525 -1.82 -31.25 13.44
N GLY A 526 -2.78 -32.05 13.92
CA GLY A 526 -3.01 -33.41 13.44
C GLY A 526 -1.89 -34.38 13.81
N ILE A 527 -1.33 -34.22 15.01
CA ILE A 527 -0.36 -35.16 15.58
C ILE A 527 -1.11 -36.44 15.92
N ALA A 528 -0.70 -37.58 15.33
CA ALA A 528 -1.28 -38.87 15.67
C ALA A 528 -1.01 -39.17 17.16
N GLU A 529 -2.05 -39.55 17.90
CA GLU A 529 -1.88 -40.13 19.24
C GLU A 529 -0.97 -41.35 19.10
N LYS A 530 0.16 -41.34 19.83
CA LYS A 530 1.09 -42.47 19.90
C LYS A 530 0.64 -43.47 20.94
#